data_AF-A0A3C0SIS3-F1
#
_entry.id   AF-A0A3C0SIS3-F1
#
_cell.length_a   1.000
_cell.length_b   1.000
_cell.length_c   1.000
_cell.angle_alpha   90.00
_cell.angle_beta   90.00
_cell.angle_gamma   90.00
#
_symmetry.space_group_name_H-M   'P 1'
#
loop_
_entity.id
_entity.type
_entity.pdbx_description
1 polymer ?
#
loop_
_entity_poly.entity_id
_entity_poly.type
_entity_poly.pdbx_seq_one_letter_code
_entity_poly.pdbx_strand_id
1 'polypeptide(L)'
;MRRLLDVTLCGFYGFGNLGDELMAESLLDLLEKNGVSRDRVAVLSADRRAPGSREGVSMVERWSPLKVLKALRSSRTLLLGGGGLFQDSTSIRSCIYYWGVARMARLAGCKIWAFGQSIGPLRSGLAISLARDALSICKARVVRDRGSMEYLEKWGLKGEIAPD
;
A
#
# COMPACT_ATOMS: atom_id res chain seq x y z
N MET A 1 -5.01 -22.88 -3.50
CA MET A 1 -5.28 -21.89 -4.58
C MET A 1 -3.95 -21.46 -5.19
N ARG A 2 -3.79 -21.54 -6.51
CA ARG A 2 -2.59 -21.03 -7.19
C ARG A 2 -2.61 -19.50 -7.12
N ARG A 3 -1.53 -18.89 -6.59
CA ARG A 3 -1.33 -17.43 -6.64
C ARG A 3 -0.78 -17.10 -8.02
N LEU A 4 -1.53 -16.34 -8.81
CA LEU A 4 -1.14 -15.91 -10.16
C LEU A 4 -0.36 -14.60 -10.12
N LEU A 5 -0.63 -13.77 -9.12
CA LEU A 5 0.04 -12.50 -8.90
C LEU A 5 1.09 -12.65 -7.80
N ASP A 6 2.20 -11.95 -7.95
CA ASP A 6 3.22 -11.86 -6.91
C ASP A 6 2.94 -10.67 -5.99
N VAL A 7 2.45 -9.55 -6.55
CA VAL A 7 2.23 -8.30 -5.81
C VAL A 7 0.90 -7.65 -6.17
N THR A 8 0.13 -7.26 -5.16
CA THR A 8 -0.87 -6.19 -5.28
C THR A 8 -0.31 -4.92 -4.67
N LEU A 9 -0.21 -3.87 -5.47
CA LEU A 9 0.22 -2.54 -5.07
C LEU A 9 -0.99 -1.71 -4.60
N CYS A 10 -0.86 -1.06 -3.45
CA CYS A 10 -1.89 -0.20 -2.88
C CYS A 10 -1.27 1.12 -2.42
N GLY A 11 -1.76 2.24 -2.96
CA GLY A 11 -1.32 3.58 -2.62
C GLY A 11 -2.38 4.60 -3.02
N PHE A 12 -2.06 5.88 -3.12
CA PHE A 12 -3.02 6.94 -3.51
C PHE A 12 -3.10 7.12 -5.04
N TYR A 13 -3.29 6.02 -5.78
CA TYR A 13 -3.27 6.02 -7.24
C TYR A 13 -4.66 6.21 -7.86
N GLY A 14 -4.69 6.82 -9.04
CA GLY A 14 -5.88 7.11 -9.84
C GLY A 14 -6.62 8.38 -9.43
N PHE A 15 -6.00 9.24 -8.62
CA PHE A 15 -6.60 10.52 -8.17
C PHE A 15 -6.02 11.74 -8.91
N GLY A 16 -5.11 11.54 -9.87
CA GLY A 16 -4.49 12.62 -10.63
C GLY A 16 -3.37 13.37 -9.88
N ASN A 17 -2.91 12.86 -8.74
CA ASN A 17 -1.72 13.38 -8.07
C ASN A 17 -0.47 12.88 -8.79
N LEU A 18 0.23 13.78 -9.48
CA LEU A 18 1.42 13.43 -10.26
C LEU A 18 2.50 12.71 -9.43
N GLY A 19 2.71 13.13 -8.17
CA GLY A 19 3.69 12.51 -7.28
C GLY A 19 3.34 11.06 -6.96
N ASP A 20 2.08 10.77 -6.61
CA ASP A 20 1.63 9.41 -6.34
C ASP A 20 1.61 8.54 -7.61
N GLU A 21 1.26 9.11 -8.77
CA GLU A 21 1.31 8.36 -10.03
C GLU A 21 2.75 7.98 -10.41
N LEU A 22 3.70 8.92 -10.29
CA LEU A 22 5.12 8.66 -10.53
C LEU A 22 5.69 7.65 -9.54
N MET A 23 5.28 7.72 -8.27
CA MET A 23 5.69 6.75 -7.26
C MET A 23 5.21 5.34 -7.59
N ALA A 24 3.98 5.19 -8.09
CA ALA A 24 3.51 3.89 -8.58
C ALA A 24 4.34 3.39 -9.77
N GLU A 25 4.69 4.25 -10.74
CA GLU A 25 5.55 3.85 -11.86
C GLU A 25 6.94 3.40 -11.38
N SER A 26 7.58 4.17 -10.50
CA SER A 26 8.89 3.82 -9.95
C SER A 26 8.86 2.49 -9.20
N LEU A 27 7.78 2.21 -8.45
CA LEU A 27 7.60 0.92 -7.79
C LEU A 27 7.40 -0.24 -8.79
N LEU A 28 6.67 -0.02 -9.89
CA LEU A 28 6.51 -1.03 -10.94
C LEU A 28 7.86 -1.33 -11.63
N ASP A 29 8.63 -0.29 -11.95
CA ASP A 29 9.96 -0.45 -12.56
C ASP A 29 10.94 -1.15 -11.62
N LEU A 30 10.90 -0.84 -10.32
CA LEU A 30 11.72 -1.53 -9.32
C LEU A 30 11.33 -3.00 -9.19
N LEU A 31 10.03 -3.31 -9.20
CA LEU A 31 9.54 -4.69 -9.19
C LEU A 31 10.03 -5.47 -10.42
N GLU A 32 9.90 -4.88 -11.61
CA GLU A 32 10.32 -5.49 -12.87
C GLU A 32 11.84 -5.72 -12.93
N LYS A 33 12.65 -4.71 -12.56
CA LYS A 33 14.11 -4.82 -12.44
C LYS A 33 14.55 -5.90 -11.46
N ASN A 34 13.72 -6.21 -10.46
CA ASN A 34 13.96 -7.27 -9.47
C ASN A 34 13.24 -8.58 -9.81
N GLY A 35 12.81 -8.78 -11.05
CA GLY A 35 12.31 -10.06 -11.57
C GLY A 35 10.81 -10.32 -11.35
N VAL A 36 10.03 -9.31 -10.96
CA VAL A 36 8.57 -9.38 -10.88
C VAL A 36 7.96 -8.72 -12.13
N SER A 37 7.61 -9.56 -13.10
CA SER A 37 7.01 -9.14 -14.37
C SER A 37 5.69 -8.40 -14.16
N ARG A 38 5.41 -7.39 -14.99
CA ARG A 38 4.23 -6.52 -14.89
C ARG A 38 2.89 -7.26 -14.89
N ASP A 39 2.78 -8.38 -15.63
CA ASP A 39 1.59 -9.25 -15.69
C ASP A 39 1.29 -9.97 -14.37
N ARG A 40 2.29 -10.07 -13.48
CA ARG A 40 2.17 -10.63 -12.12
C ARG A 40 1.90 -9.56 -11.06
N VAL A 41 1.62 -8.32 -11.47
CA VAL A 41 1.31 -7.20 -10.59
C VAL A 41 -0.13 -6.73 -10.81
N ALA A 42 -0.81 -6.41 -9.71
CA ALA A 42 -2.07 -5.68 -9.74
C ALA A 42 -1.96 -4.35 -8.99
N VAL A 43 -2.59 -3.29 -9.48
CA VAL A 43 -2.58 -1.96 -8.86
C VAL A 43 -4.00 -1.60 -8.45
N LEU A 44 -4.19 -1.27 -7.17
CA LEU A 44 -5.45 -0.72 -6.67
C LEU A 44 -5.52 0.77 -7.03
N SER A 45 -6.44 1.13 -7.93
CA SER A 45 -6.56 2.49 -8.47
C SER A 45 -8.01 3.01 -8.36
N ALA A 46 -8.14 4.33 -8.18
CA ALA A 46 -9.42 5.03 -8.29
C ALA A 46 -9.86 5.20 -9.75
N ASP A 47 -8.90 5.38 -10.67
CA ASP A 47 -9.16 5.38 -12.11
C ASP A 47 -9.05 3.95 -12.66
N ARG A 48 -10.05 3.55 -13.44
CA ARG A 48 -10.07 2.26 -14.13
C ARG A 48 -9.18 2.26 -15.37
N ARG A 49 -8.80 3.43 -15.88
CA ARG A 49 -7.87 3.57 -17.01
C ARG A 49 -6.45 3.36 -16.49
N ALA A 50 -5.74 2.39 -17.07
CA ALA A 50 -4.29 2.37 -16.96
C ALA A 50 -3.77 3.58 -17.76
N PRO A 51 -2.93 4.46 -17.17
CA PRO A 51 -2.08 5.29 -17.99
C PRO A 51 -1.22 4.37 -18.88
N GLY A 52 -0.83 4.82 -20.07
CA GLY A 52 -0.01 4.00 -20.99
C GLY A 52 1.27 3.46 -20.34
N SER A 53 1.80 4.15 -19.33
CA SER A 53 2.94 3.72 -18.51
C SER A 53 2.72 2.42 -17.72
N ARG A 54 1.46 2.02 -17.44
CA ARG A 54 1.10 0.79 -16.71
C ARG A 54 0.67 -0.35 -17.61
N GLU A 55 1.08 -0.33 -18.86
CA GLU A 55 0.82 -1.44 -19.78
C GLU A 55 1.33 -2.76 -19.18
N GLY A 56 0.54 -3.82 -19.36
CA GLY A 56 0.81 -5.15 -18.80
C GLY A 56 0.41 -5.35 -17.33
N VAL A 57 0.02 -4.31 -16.60
CA VAL A 57 -0.37 -4.42 -15.18
C VAL A 57 -1.89 -4.56 -15.02
N SER A 58 -2.34 -5.39 -14.08
CA SER A 58 -3.77 -5.54 -13.77
C SER A 58 -4.30 -4.36 -12.96
N MET A 59 -5.11 -3.50 -13.58
CA MET A 59 -5.78 -2.40 -12.87
C MET A 59 -7.02 -2.89 -12.12
N VAL A 60 -7.06 -2.66 -10.81
CA VAL A 60 -8.16 -3.10 -9.93
C VAL A 60 -8.84 -1.88 -9.34
N GLU A 61 -10.16 -1.80 -9.53
CA GLU A 61 -10.99 -0.76 -8.93
C GLU A 61 -10.97 -0.86 -7.40
N ARG A 62 -10.31 0.13 -6.78
CA ARG A 62 -10.06 0.16 -5.34
C ARG A 62 -11.31 0.27 -4.49
N TRP A 63 -12.37 0.85 -5.05
CA TRP A 63 -13.66 1.08 -4.38
C TRP A 63 -14.59 -0.12 -4.39
N SER A 64 -14.18 -1.23 -5.02
CA SER A 64 -14.93 -2.48 -5.02
C SER A 64 -14.26 -3.50 -4.10
N PRO A 65 -14.76 -3.69 -2.85
CA PRO A 65 -14.16 -4.64 -1.90
C PRO A 65 -14.06 -6.06 -2.46
N LEU A 66 -15.04 -6.48 -3.27
CA LEU A 66 -15.04 -7.78 -3.93
C LEU A 66 -13.88 -7.92 -4.94
N LYS A 67 -13.63 -6.90 -5.76
CA LYS A 67 -12.51 -6.90 -6.71
C LYS A 67 -11.16 -6.83 -6.00
N VAL A 68 -11.05 -5.99 -4.97
CA VAL A 68 -9.86 -5.90 -4.12
C VAL A 68 -9.56 -7.25 -3.47
N LEU A 69 -10.56 -7.89 -2.84
CA LEU A 69 -10.38 -9.20 -2.21
C LEU A 69 -10.01 -10.27 -3.24
N LYS A 70 -10.61 -10.27 -4.43
CA LYS A 70 -10.26 -11.20 -5.51
C LYS A 70 -8.79 -11.02 -5.93
N ALA A 71 -8.34 -9.79 -6.11
CA ALA A 71 -6.93 -9.50 -6.44
C ALA A 71 -6.00 -9.99 -5.32
N LEU A 72 -6.31 -9.68 -4.06
CA LEU A 72 -5.52 -10.12 -2.91
C LEU A 72 -5.46 -11.64 -2.78
N ARG A 73 -6.56 -12.36 -3.01
CA ARG A 73 -6.58 -13.85 -3.00
C ARG A 73 -5.74 -14.46 -4.12
N SER A 74 -5.53 -13.74 -5.22
CA SER A 74 -4.65 -14.14 -6.31
C SER A 74 -3.19 -13.74 -6.08
N SER A 75 -2.91 -12.85 -5.13
CA SER A 75 -1.58 -12.30 -4.86
C SER A 75 -0.85 -12.97 -3.71
N ARG A 76 0.47 -13.11 -3.80
CA ARG A 76 1.30 -13.54 -2.67
C ARG A 76 1.49 -12.43 -1.63
N THR A 77 1.51 -11.20 -2.10
CA THR A 77 1.95 -10.04 -1.34
C THR A 77 1.03 -8.84 -1.54
N LEU A 78 0.78 -8.08 -0.48
CA LEU A 78 0.29 -6.70 -0.55
C LEU A 78 1.48 -5.77 -0.30
N LEU A 79 1.75 -4.86 -1.22
CA LEU A 79 2.69 -3.76 -1.03
C LEU A 79 1.89 -2.48 -0.83
N LEU A 80 1.90 -1.97 0.40
CA LEU A 80 1.49 -0.60 0.68
C LEU A 80 2.59 0.31 0.13
N GLY A 81 2.35 0.84 -1.06
CA GLY A 81 3.24 1.78 -1.75
C GLY A 81 3.27 3.10 -0.99
N GLY A 82 4.39 3.82 -1.11
CA GLY A 82 4.74 4.95 -0.26
C GLY A 82 3.76 6.12 -0.23
N GLY A 83 4.23 7.22 0.38
CA GLY A 83 3.43 8.41 0.59
C GLY A 83 2.70 8.41 1.95
N GLY A 84 1.81 9.37 2.13
CA GLY A 84 1.11 9.63 3.40
C GLY A 84 -0.18 8.85 3.56
N LEU A 85 -0.14 7.51 3.49
CA LEU A 85 -1.36 6.70 3.52
C LEU A 85 -2.08 6.79 4.87
N PHE A 86 -1.31 6.81 5.96
CA PHE A 86 -1.81 6.88 7.34
C PHE A 86 -1.64 8.28 7.92
N GLN A 87 -2.55 9.18 7.56
CA GLN A 87 -2.69 10.51 8.16
C GLN A 87 -4.17 10.85 8.31
N ASP A 88 -4.51 11.75 9.23
CA ASP A 88 -5.88 12.25 9.43
C ASP A 88 -5.97 13.77 9.39
N SER A 89 -5.02 14.44 8.73
CA SER A 89 -5.02 15.89 8.49
C SER A 89 -6.28 16.36 7.74
N THR A 90 -6.73 15.60 6.75
CA THR A 90 -7.93 15.90 5.95
C THR A 90 -9.13 15.05 6.35
N SER A 91 -8.93 13.76 6.62
CA SER A 91 -9.98 12.85 7.05
C SER A 91 -9.44 11.51 7.56
N ILE A 92 -10.12 10.92 8.54
CA ILE A 92 -9.87 9.54 9.00
C ILE A 92 -10.23 8.47 7.94
N ARG A 93 -11.00 8.83 6.91
CA ARG A 93 -11.45 7.89 5.86
C ARG A 93 -10.29 7.18 5.16
N SER A 94 -9.17 7.89 4.96
CA SER A 94 -7.95 7.30 4.40
C SER A 94 -7.42 6.17 5.28
N CYS A 95 -7.26 6.44 6.58
CA CYS A 95 -6.80 5.44 7.55
C CYS A 95 -7.72 4.21 7.60
N ILE A 96 -9.04 4.40 7.59
CA ILE A 96 -10.02 3.30 7.55
C ILE A 96 -9.86 2.48 6.28
N TYR A 97 -9.72 3.13 5.12
CA TYR A 97 -9.55 2.45 3.85
C TYR A 97 -8.27 1.58 3.83
N TYR A 98 -7.10 2.14 4.14
CA TYR A 98 -5.83 1.40 4.07
C TYR A 98 -5.73 0.31 5.14
N TRP A 99 -6.27 0.56 6.34
CA TRP A 99 -6.44 -0.46 7.35
C TRP A 99 -7.32 -1.62 6.85
N GLY A 100 -8.45 -1.32 6.21
CA GLY A 100 -9.36 -2.32 5.66
C GLY A 100 -8.70 -3.18 4.58
N VAL A 101 -7.92 -2.57 3.68
CA VAL A 101 -7.15 -3.30 2.66
C VAL A 101 -6.08 -4.18 3.30
N ALA A 102 -5.34 -3.70 4.31
CA ALA A 102 -4.36 -4.50 5.03
C ALA A 102 -5.01 -5.71 5.74
N ARG A 103 -6.18 -5.52 6.36
CA ARG A 103 -6.95 -6.61 6.96
C ARG A 103 -7.45 -7.62 5.94
N MET A 104 -8.02 -7.15 4.82
CA MET A 104 -8.42 -8.04 3.72
C MET A 104 -7.23 -8.85 3.19
N ALA A 105 -6.05 -8.24 3.08
CA ALA A 105 -4.85 -8.92 2.60
C ALA A 105 -4.39 -10.00 3.60
N ARG A 106 -4.44 -9.70 4.90
CA ARG A 106 -4.13 -10.68 5.96
C ARG A 106 -5.08 -11.87 5.90
N LEU A 107 -6.38 -11.63 5.77
CA LEU A 107 -7.41 -12.67 5.62
C LEU A 107 -7.23 -13.47 4.33
N ALA A 108 -6.81 -12.80 3.25
CA ALA A 108 -6.47 -13.43 1.99
C ALA A 108 -5.13 -14.19 2.05
N GLY A 109 -4.41 -14.22 3.18
CA GLY A 109 -3.15 -14.92 3.36
C GLY A 109 -1.94 -14.26 2.69
N CYS A 110 -2.02 -12.97 2.36
CA CYS A 110 -0.91 -12.21 1.80
C CYS A 110 0.13 -11.88 2.87
N LYS A 111 1.41 -11.80 2.45
CA LYS A 111 2.44 -11.09 3.22
C LYS A 111 2.28 -9.59 2.95
N ILE A 112 2.20 -8.77 3.99
CA ILE A 112 1.98 -7.32 3.84
C ILE A 112 3.32 -6.60 4.05
N TRP A 113 3.64 -5.66 3.17
CA TRP A 113 4.85 -4.83 3.25
C TRP A 113 4.42 -3.38 3.20
N ALA A 114 4.95 -2.58 4.13
CA ALA A 114 4.89 -1.13 4.06
C ALA A 114 6.24 -0.63 3.53
N PHE A 115 6.23 0.08 2.41
CA PHE A 115 7.43 0.62 1.78
C PHE A 115 7.27 2.11 1.52
N GLY A 116 8.31 2.91 1.79
CA GLY A 116 8.33 4.37 1.57
C GLY A 116 7.21 5.13 2.30
N GLN A 117 6.74 4.65 3.45
CA GLN A 117 5.60 5.26 4.14
C GLN A 117 5.97 6.54 4.89
N SER A 118 5.10 7.54 4.79
CA SER A 118 5.03 8.65 5.74
C SER A 118 3.85 8.42 6.67
N ILE A 119 4.10 8.43 7.98
CA ILE A 119 3.10 8.21 9.01
C ILE A 119 2.79 9.55 9.68
N GLY A 120 1.52 9.94 9.62
CA GLY A 120 0.97 11.08 10.30
C GLY A 120 0.97 12.39 9.50
N PRO A 121 0.49 13.48 10.13
CA PRO A 121 0.04 13.55 11.52
C PRO A 121 -1.21 12.68 11.79
N LEU A 122 -1.24 12.06 12.98
CA LEU A 122 -2.38 11.27 13.48
C LEU A 122 -2.92 11.95 14.75
N ARG A 123 -3.99 12.72 14.61
CA ARG A 123 -4.59 13.54 15.69
C ARG A 123 -5.65 12.78 16.47
N SER A 124 -6.38 11.87 15.83
CA SER A 124 -7.47 11.12 16.44
C SER A 124 -7.02 9.76 16.97
N GLY A 125 -7.55 9.35 18.12
CA GLY A 125 -7.24 8.04 18.73
C GLY A 125 -7.61 6.86 17.83
N LEU A 126 -8.68 6.98 17.04
CA LEU A 126 -9.07 5.96 16.07
C LEU A 126 -8.07 5.88 14.91
N ALA A 127 -7.58 6.99 14.35
CA ALA A 127 -6.57 6.95 13.30
C ALA A 127 -5.26 6.32 13.81
N ILE A 128 -4.85 6.65 15.03
CA ILE A 128 -3.71 6.02 15.71
C ILE A 128 -3.91 4.51 15.84
N SER A 129 -5.08 4.07 16.31
CA SER A 129 -5.39 2.64 16.47
C SER A 129 -5.36 1.88 15.14
N LEU A 130 -6.00 2.43 14.10
CA LEU A 130 -6.06 1.83 12.77
C LEU A 130 -4.67 1.74 12.11
N ALA A 131 -3.89 2.82 12.18
CA ALA A 131 -2.54 2.86 11.63
C ALA A 131 -1.61 1.87 12.36
N ARG A 132 -1.62 1.89 13.70
CA ARG A 132 -0.84 0.96 14.53
C ARG A 132 -1.18 -0.49 14.19
N ASP A 133 -2.46 -0.80 14.12
CA ASP A 133 -2.94 -2.15 13.83
C ASP A 133 -2.51 -2.62 12.44
N ALA A 134 -2.74 -1.80 11.40
CA ALA A 134 -2.35 -2.11 10.03
C ALA A 134 -0.83 -2.31 9.88
N LEU A 135 -0.01 -1.49 10.54
CA LEU A 135 1.45 -1.58 10.48
C LEU A 135 1.99 -2.74 11.34
N SER A 136 1.31 -3.11 12.42
CA SER A 136 1.72 -4.24 13.28
C SER A 136 1.67 -5.58 12.56
N ILE A 137 0.75 -5.74 11.59
CA ILE A 137 0.61 -6.97 10.80
C ILE A 137 1.51 -6.99 9.56
N CYS A 138 2.20 -5.90 9.25
CA CYS A 138 3.20 -5.87 8.19
C CYS A 138 4.42 -6.72 8.55
N LYS A 139 4.94 -7.44 7.56
CA LYS A 139 6.19 -8.18 7.68
C LYS A 139 7.39 -7.25 7.76
N ALA A 140 7.39 -6.18 6.96
CA ALA A 140 8.38 -5.12 6.97
C ALA A 140 7.69 -3.75 6.96
N ARG A 141 8.33 -2.77 7.59
CA ARG A 141 7.88 -1.38 7.70
C ARG A 141 9.06 -0.49 7.35
N VAL A 142 9.09 -0.04 6.11
CA VAL A 142 10.07 0.94 5.63
C VAL A 142 9.38 2.29 5.55
N VAL A 143 9.91 3.25 6.31
CA VAL A 143 9.42 4.63 6.38
C VAL A 143 10.42 5.57 5.75
N ARG A 144 9.96 6.72 5.26
CA ARG A 144 10.82 7.67 4.54
C ARG A 144 11.47 8.75 5.41
N ASP A 145 10.92 8.99 6.60
CA ASP A 145 11.32 10.11 7.44
C ASP A 145 11.39 9.73 8.94
N ARG A 146 12.15 10.50 9.72
CA ARG A 146 12.37 10.24 11.15
C ARG A 146 11.08 10.38 11.97
N GLY A 147 10.20 11.32 11.61
CA GLY A 147 8.92 11.50 12.30
C GLY A 147 8.02 10.26 12.20
N SER A 148 8.03 9.62 11.04
CA SER A 148 7.35 8.34 10.80
C SER A 148 7.98 7.21 11.61
N MET A 149 9.32 7.17 11.72
CA MET A 149 10.02 6.20 12.54
C MET A 149 9.68 6.35 14.03
N GLU A 150 9.52 7.57 14.53
CA GLU A 150 9.12 7.81 15.92
C GLU A 150 7.74 7.22 16.25
N TYR A 151 6.79 7.22 15.31
CA TYR A 151 5.51 6.52 15.53
C TYR A 151 5.71 5.01 15.71
N LEU A 152 6.55 4.40 14.87
CA LEU A 152 6.85 2.97 14.97
C LEU A 152 7.54 2.63 16.30
N GLU A 153 8.55 3.43 16.69
CA GLU A 153 9.26 3.29 17.97
C GLU A 153 8.30 3.42 19.16
N LYS A 154 7.44 4.44 19.17
CA LYS A 154 6.39 4.63 20.20
C LYS A 154 5.42 3.46 20.31
N TRP A 155 5.15 2.75 19.21
CA TRP A 155 4.27 1.59 19.18
C TRP A 155 5.00 0.26 19.43
N GLY A 156 6.31 0.27 19.64
CA GLY A 156 7.14 -0.93 19.81
C GLY A 156 7.32 -1.74 18.53
N LEU A 157 7.16 -1.12 17.37
CA LEU A 157 7.27 -1.77 16.07
C LEU A 157 8.65 -1.52 15.47
N LYS A 158 9.33 -2.60 15.04
CA LYS A 158 10.60 -2.50 14.30
C LYS A 158 10.35 -1.97 12.89
N GLY A 159 11.08 -0.93 12.49
CA GLY A 159 11.05 -0.36 11.15
C GLY A 159 12.45 0.02 10.67
N GLU A 160 12.54 0.34 9.38
CA GLU A 160 13.75 0.81 8.72
C GLU A 160 13.46 2.14 8.02
N ILE A 161 14.48 2.99 7.90
CA ILE A 161 14.39 4.22 7.11
C ILE A 161 15.04 3.96 5.76
N ALA A 162 14.32 4.26 4.67
CA ALA A 162 14.87 4.30 3.32
C ALA A 162 14.42 5.57 2.61
N PRO A 163 15.27 6.17 1.76
CA PRO A 163 14.87 7.30 0.92
C PRO A 163 13.76 6.90 -0.06
N ASP A 164 13.01 7.90 -0.54
CA ASP A 164 11.97 7.75 -1.58
C ASP A 164 12.54 7.18 -2.89
#